data_AF-A0A3B8LUS7-F1
#
_entry.id   AF-A0A3B8LUS7-F1
#
_cell.length_a   1.000
_cell.length_b   1.000
_cell.length_c   1.000
_cell.angle_alpha   90.00
_cell.angle_beta   90.00
_cell.angle_gamma   90.00
#
_symmetry.space_group_name_H-M   'P 1'
#
loop_
_entity.id
_entity.type
_entity.pdbx_description
1 polymer ?
#
loop_
_entity_poly.entity_id
_entity_poly.type
_entity_poly.pdbx_seq_one_letter_code
_entity_poly.pdbx_strand_id
1 'polypeptide(L)'
;MLADTAHCPLCQHVFTAEAAEEVVGEVPDESPADAISAEREGVECGDCGEVVRPELVRCWRCGAFLRPEIAARFQEMQRNPSPVMYSQEGG
;
A
#
# COMPACT_ATOMS: atom_id res chain seq x y z
N MET A 1 -16.25 31.88 -16.70
CA MET A 1 -16.31 30.41 -16.96
C MET A 1 -15.87 29.76 -15.66
N LEU A 2 -16.73 28.96 -15.01
CA LEU A 2 -16.39 28.31 -13.75
C LEU A 2 -15.35 27.22 -14.04
N ALA A 3 -14.22 27.25 -13.31
CA ALA A 3 -13.21 26.21 -13.38
C ALA A 3 -13.80 24.93 -12.77
N ASP A 4 -13.86 23.86 -13.56
CA ASP A 4 -14.23 22.53 -13.13
C ASP A 4 -13.02 21.92 -12.40
N THR A 5 -12.84 22.26 -11.13
CA THR A 5 -11.75 21.69 -10.33
C THR A 5 -12.13 20.25 -9.96
N ALA A 6 -11.22 19.30 -10.14
CA ALA A 6 -11.47 17.92 -9.77
C ALA A 6 -11.52 17.79 -8.23
N HIS A 7 -12.57 17.14 -7.72
CA HIS A 7 -12.76 16.91 -6.29
C HIS A 7 -12.77 15.40 -5.99
N CYS A 8 -12.11 14.99 -4.92
CA CYS A 8 -12.22 13.62 -4.41
C CYS A 8 -13.64 13.39 -3.85
N PRO A 9 -14.40 12.38 -4.32
CA PRO A 9 -15.78 12.17 -3.85
C PRO A 9 -15.86 11.66 -2.41
N LEU A 10 -14.74 11.20 -1.83
CA LEU A 10 -14.71 10.61 -0.49
C LEU A 10 -14.39 11.65 0.61
N CYS A 11 -13.49 12.59 0.33
CA CYS A 11 -13.02 13.58 1.31
C CYS A 11 -13.14 15.03 0.81
N GLN A 12 -13.65 15.23 -0.41
CA GLN A 12 -13.82 16.53 -1.07
C GLN A 12 -12.53 17.35 -1.25
N HIS A 13 -11.37 16.70 -1.14
CA HIS A 13 -10.10 17.33 -1.43
C HIS A 13 -10.04 17.81 -2.89
N VAL A 14 -9.57 19.05 -3.08
CA VAL A 14 -9.48 19.74 -4.37
C VAL A 14 -8.09 19.52 -4.94
N PHE A 15 -7.99 18.92 -6.12
CA PHE A 15 -6.70 18.74 -6.79
C PHE A 15 -6.36 20.02 -7.56
N THR A 16 -5.43 20.82 -7.05
CA THR A 16 -4.91 22.00 -7.75
C THR A 16 -3.63 21.62 -8.51
N ALA A 17 -3.56 21.99 -9.80
CA ALA A 17 -2.42 21.66 -10.67
C ALA A 17 -1.09 22.30 -10.21
N GLU A 18 -1.17 23.38 -9.42
CA GLU A 18 -0.01 24.06 -8.83
C GLU A 18 0.77 23.20 -7.83
N ALA A 19 0.13 22.20 -7.18
CA ALA A 19 0.82 21.28 -6.28
C ALA A 19 1.69 20.23 -7.00
N ALA A 20 1.59 20.14 -8.34
CA ALA A 20 2.44 19.26 -9.15
C ALA A 20 3.78 19.90 -9.55
N GLU A 21 3.92 21.24 -9.45
CA GLU A 21 5.14 21.94 -9.86
C GLU A 21 6.21 21.99 -8.75
N GLU A 22 5.85 21.78 -7.48
CA GLU A 22 6.79 21.82 -6.35
C GLU A 22 7.45 20.47 -6.03
N VAL A 23 7.16 19.43 -6.83
CA VAL A 23 7.88 18.14 -6.79
C VAL A 23 8.54 17.88 -8.15
N VAL A 24 9.28 18.87 -8.66
CA VAL A 24 10.38 18.65 -9.62
C VAL A 24 11.66 18.37 -8.81
N GLY A 25 11.58 17.36 -7.94
CA GLY A 25 12.76 16.66 -7.48
C GLY A 25 13.11 15.66 -8.57
N GLU A 26 14.20 15.93 -9.29
CA GLU A 26 14.84 15.10 -10.30
C GLU A 26 14.67 13.60 -9.96
N VAL A 27 13.67 12.96 -10.57
CA VAL A 27 13.62 11.50 -10.61
C VAL A 27 14.68 11.13 -11.64
N PRO A 28 15.79 10.48 -11.26
CA PRO A 28 16.76 10.05 -12.25
C PRO A 28 16.02 9.21 -13.30
N ASP A 29 16.19 9.60 -14.57
CA ASP A 29 15.78 8.89 -15.80
C ASP A 29 16.59 7.60 -15.98
N GLU A 30 16.83 6.89 -14.89
CA GLU A 30 17.20 5.49 -14.89
C GLU A 30 16.04 4.80 -14.22
N SER A 31 15.03 4.44 -15.02
CA SER A 31 13.99 3.52 -14.58
C SER A 31 14.67 2.26 -14.02
N PRO A 32 14.68 2.01 -12.69
CA PRO A 32 15.23 0.77 -12.16
C PRO A 32 14.27 -0.40 -12.43
N ALA A 33 13.19 -0.19 -13.18
CA ALA A 33 12.21 -1.22 -13.51
C ALA A 33 12.83 -2.42 -14.24
N ASP A 34 13.91 -2.20 -14.99
CA ASP A 34 14.63 -3.25 -15.72
C ASP A 34 15.73 -3.93 -14.90
N ALA A 35 16.18 -3.35 -13.78
CA ALA A 35 17.23 -3.96 -12.92
C ALA A 35 16.67 -4.91 -11.84
N ILE A 36 15.36 -4.91 -11.58
CA ILE A 36 14.70 -5.81 -10.61
C ILE A 36 14.05 -7.06 -11.25
N SER A 37 14.17 -7.26 -12.56
CA SER A 37 13.37 -8.25 -13.30
C SER A 37 14.05 -9.59 -13.58
N ALA A 38 15.27 -9.86 -13.08
CA ALA A 38 16.01 -11.06 -13.48
C ALA A 38 15.90 -12.28 -12.53
N GLU A 39 15.52 -12.14 -11.26
CA GLU A 39 15.56 -13.25 -10.28
C GLU A 39 14.39 -13.27 -9.28
N ARG A 40 13.22 -12.75 -9.66
CA ARG A 40 12.04 -12.75 -8.78
C ARG A 40 11.03 -13.74 -9.28
N GLU A 41 11.38 -15.01 -9.20
CA GLU A 41 10.42 -16.11 -9.36
C GLU A 41 9.21 -15.81 -8.45
N GLY A 42 8.05 -15.63 -9.08
CA GLY A 42 6.81 -15.35 -8.35
C GLY A 42 6.48 -16.52 -7.43
N VAL A 43 5.80 -16.22 -6.32
CA VAL A 43 5.34 -17.24 -5.37
C VAL A 43 3.89 -17.57 -5.68
N GLU A 44 3.58 -18.85 -5.79
CA GLU A 44 2.20 -19.33 -5.94
C GLU A 44 1.43 -19.18 -4.62
N CYS A 45 0.25 -18.57 -4.69
CA CYS A 45 -0.67 -18.51 -3.57
C CYS A 45 -1.27 -19.89 -3.29
N GLY A 46 -1.06 -20.42 -2.08
CA GLY A 46 -1.60 -21.72 -1.67
C GLY A 46 -3.13 -21.82 -1.65
N ASP A 47 -3.85 -20.69 -1.60
CA ASP A 47 -5.33 -20.67 -1.55
C ASP A 47 -5.99 -20.56 -2.93
N CYS A 48 -5.44 -19.77 -3.84
CA CYS A 48 -6.07 -19.50 -5.14
C CYS A 48 -5.20 -19.83 -6.36
N GLY A 49 -3.96 -20.27 -6.17
CA GLY A 49 -3.03 -20.63 -7.24
C GLY A 49 -2.44 -19.45 -8.01
N GLU A 50 -2.78 -18.21 -7.64
CA GLU A 50 -2.25 -17.01 -8.32
C GLU A 50 -0.74 -16.86 -8.06
N VAL A 51 0.03 -16.56 -9.11
CA VAL A 51 1.46 -16.25 -8.99
C VAL A 51 1.60 -14.79 -8.64
N VAL A 52 2.14 -14.51 -7.46
CA VAL A 52 2.25 -13.16 -6.92
C VAL A 52 3.69 -12.80 -6.59
N ARG A 53 3.98 -11.50 -6.51
CA ARG A 53 5.33 -11.04 -6.20
C ARG A 53 5.72 -11.46 -4.78
N PRO A 54 6.97 -11.92 -4.55
CA PRO A 54 7.39 -12.45 -3.26
C PRO A 54 7.43 -11.41 -2.13
N GLU A 55 7.38 -10.10 -2.40
CA GLU A 55 7.34 -9.09 -1.31
C GLU A 55 5.98 -8.98 -0.64
N LEU A 56 4.92 -9.48 -1.30
CA LEU A 56 3.58 -9.30 -0.80
C LEU A 56 3.38 -10.16 0.45
N VAL A 57 2.78 -9.58 1.47
CA VAL A 57 2.40 -10.34 2.68
C VAL A 57 1.13 -11.16 2.42
N ARG A 58 0.24 -10.62 1.57
CA ARG A 58 -1.04 -11.22 1.19
C ARG A 58 -1.18 -11.29 -0.31
N CYS A 59 -1.87 -12.32 -0.79
CA CYS A 59 -2.27 -12.42 -2.18
C CYS A 59 -3.15 -11.23 -2.56
N TRP A 60 -2.83 -10.54 -3.65
CA TRP A 60 -3.63 -9.42 -4.16
C TRP A 60 -5.02 -9.88 -4.65
N ARG A 61 -5.14 -11.15 -5.07
CA ARG A 61 -6.36 -11.72 -5.64
C ARG A 61 -7.35 -12.18 -4.57
N CYS A 62 -6.90 -12.94 -3.57
CA CYS A 62 -7.78 -13.54 -2.56
C CYS A 62 -7.56 -13.03 -1.13
N GLY A 63 -6.51 -12.24 -0.87
CA GLY A 63 -6.19 -11.70 0.45
C GLY A 63 -5.57 -12.72 1.42
N ALA A 64 -5.40 -13.98 1.02
CA ALA A 64 -4.75 -15.01 1.84
C ALA A 64 -3.29 -14.65 2.15
N PHE A 65 -2.79 -15.08 3.31
CA PHE A 65 -1.39 -14.85 3.67
C PHE A 65 -0.48 -15.77 2.86
N LEU A 66 0.56 -15.19 2.27
CA LEU A 66 1.58 -15.97 1.56
C LEU A 66 2.56 -16.66 2.52
N ARG A 67 2.68 -16.15 3.75
CA ARG A 67 3.59 -16.66 4.79
C ARG A 67 2.80 -17.07 6.04
N PRO A 68 2.80 -18.36 6.41
CA PRO A 68 1.99 -18.85 7.54
C PRO A 68 2.46 -18.29 8.89
N GLU A 69 3.74 -18.00 9.05
CA GLU A 69 4.30 -17.40 10.27
C GLU A 69 3.70 -16.01 10.56
N ILE A 70 3.46 -15.20 9.51
CA ILE A 70 2.86 -13.87 9.64
C ILE A 70 1.37 -14.02 9.97
N ALA A 71 0.68 -14.99 9.37
CA ALA A 71 -0.70 -15.29 9.68
C ALA A 71 -0.88 -15.64 11.17
N ALA A 72 0.01 -16.46 11.73
CA ALA A 72 -0.02 -16.83 13.14
C ALA A 72 0.19 -15.62 14.07
N ARG A 73 1.19 -14.78 13.79
CA ARG A 73 1.43 -13.55 14.59
C ARG A 73 0.28 -12.55 14.48
N PHE A 74 -0.30 -12.41 13.30
CA PHE A 74 -1.46 -11.55 13.09
C PHE A 74 -2.70 -12.04 13.88
N GLN A 75 -2.90 -13.36 13.97
CA GLN A 75 -3.96 -13.93 14.82
C GLN A 75 -3.69 -13.69 16.31
N GLU A 76 -2.44 -13.77 16.76
CA GLU A 76 -2.05 -13.45 18.14
C GLU A 76 -2.35 -11.98 18.47
N MET A 77 -1.94 -11.04 17.61
CA MET A 77 -2.24 -9.62 17.76
C MET A 77 -3.74 -9.32 17.78
N GLN A 78 -4.54 -10.02 16.97
CA GLN A 78 -5.99 -9.85 16.99
C GLN A 78 -6.65 -10.36 18.29
N ARG A 79 -6.08 -11.39 18.92
CA ARG A 79 -6.60 -11.92 20.19
C ARG A 79 -6.27 -11.03 21.39
N ASN A 80 -5.14 -10.32 21.33
CA ASN A 80 -4.71 -9.41 22.39
C ASN A 80 -4.25 -8.07 21.78
N PRO A 81 -5.20 -7.23 21.31
CA PRO A 81 -4.85 -5.96 20.70
C PRO A 81 -4.20 -5.04 21.73
N SER A 82 -3.11 -4.38 21.34
CA SER A 82 -2.50 -3.36 22.20
C SER A 82 -3.54 -2.29 22.54
N PRO A 83 -3.65 -1.86 23.81
CA PRO A 83 -4.60 -0.85 24.20
C PRO A 83 -4.29 0.46 23.47
N VAL A 84 -5.28 0.99 22.76
CA VAL A 84 -5.19 2.30 22.11
C VAL A 84 -5.22 3.37 23.21
N MET A 85 -4.12 4.11 23.36
CA MET A 85 -4.03 5.23 24.27
C MET A 85 -4.45 6.51 23.53
N TYR A 86 -5.56 7.10 23.94
CA TYR A 86 -5.94 8.44 23.48
C TYR A 86 -5.29 9.47 24.39
N SER A 87 -4.49 10.36 23.83
CA SER A 87 -4.01 11.56 24.52
C SER A 87 -5.23 12.45 24.79
N GLN A 88 -5.69 12.52 26.03
CA GLN A 88 -6.68 13.52 26.44
C GLN A 88 -6.01 14.88 26.39
N GLU A 89 -6.33 15.66 25.36
CA GLU A 89 -6.03 17.08 25.30
C GLU A 89 -6.86 17.75 26.42
N GLY A 90 -6.15 18.31 27.41
CA GLY A 90 -6.74 18.91 28.60
C GLY A 90 -7.64 20.09 28.28
N GLY A 91 -8.70 20.24 29.08
CA GLY A 91 -9.69 21.31 28.98
C GLY A 91 -9.27 22.63 29.60
#